data_AF-A0A4R0ZAR6-F1
#
_entry.id   AF-A0A4R0ZAR6-F1
#
_cell.length_a   1.000
_cell.length_b   1.000
_cell.length_c   1.000
_cell.angle_alpha   90.00
_cell.angle_beta   90.00
_cell.angle_gamma   90.00
#
_symmetry.space_group_name_H-M   'P 1'
#
loop_
_entity.id
_entity.type
_entity.pdbx_description
1 polymer ?
#
loop_
_entity_poly.entity_id
_entity_poly.type
_entity_poly.pdbx_seq_one_letter_code
_entity_poly.pdbx_strand_id
1 'polypeptide(L)'
;MKNFRSILIVWGIVTIAYTVWSSVSYYKDETLLFHLSGGLFVAGMLVFAIGMFSQMSASGLFDGIMYGFKRNRRAKLKEIDPDYEEDEEATPEERASQKQSAWRWVYVGVGSIILSYVITFV
;
A
#
# COMPACT_ATOMS: atom_id res chain seq x y z
N MET A 1 11.62 13.81 7.61
CA MET A 1 10.34 14.56 7.46
C MET A 1 9.79 14.59 6.03
N LYS A 2 10.62 14.51 4.96
CA LYS A 2 10.14 14.53 3.55
C LYS A 2 9.02 13.51 3.26
N ASN A 3 9.16 12.26 3.72
CA ASN A 3 8.17 11.20 3.45
C ASN A 3 6.80 11.48 4.09
N PHE A 4 6.77 12.13 5.26
CA PHE A 4 5.50 12.44 5.94
C PHE A 4 4.72 13.53 5.19
N ARG A 5 5.43 14.49 4.59
CA ARG A 5 4.82 15.52 3.73
C ARG A 5 4.12 14.89 2.52
N SER A 6 4.76 13.92 1.87
CA SER A 6 4.16 13.22 0.72
C SER A 6 2.89 12.47 1.11
N ILE A 7 2.89 11.80 2.27
CA ILE A 7 1.69 11.11 2.80
C ILE A 7 0.54 12.10 2.96
N LEU A 8 0.77 13.22 3.64
CA LEU A 8 -0.26 14.23 3.90
C LEU A 8 -0.77 14.90 2.62
N ILE A 9 0.11 15.11 1.64
CA ILE A 9 -0.29 15.67 0.34
C ILE A 9 -1.22 14.70 -0.39
N VAL A 10 -0.84 13.42 -0.51
CA VAL A 10 -1.68 12.41 -1.17
C VAL A 10 -3.01 12.26 -0.45
N TRP A 11 -2.96 12.10 0.88
CA TRP A 11 -4.16 11.99 1.72
C TRP A 11 -5.08 13.20 1.56
N GLY A 12 -4.54 14.42 1.65
CA GLY A 12 -5.32 15.65 1.56
C GLY A 12 -5.95 15.86 0.18
N ILE A 13 -5.19 15.64 -0.90
CA ILE A 13 -5.70 15.77 -2.28
C ILE A 13 -6.83 14.78 -2.52
N VAL A 14 -6.65 13.50 -2.15
CA VAL A 14 -7.67 12.47 -2.36
C VAL A 14 -8.92 12.76 -1.53
N THR A 15 -8.76 13.18 -0.28
CA THR A 15 -9.88 13.56 0.60
C THR A 15 -10.68 14.71 -0.03
N ILE A 16 -10.01 15.81 -0.39
CA ILE A 16 -10.67 16.99 -0.96
C ILE A 16 -11.33 16.66 -2.30
N ALA A 17 -10.62 15.97 -3.20
CA ALA A 17 -11.14 15.62 -4.51
C ALA A 17 -12.40 14.75 -4.40
N TYR A 18 -12.38 13.74 -3.52
CA TYR A 18 -13.53 12.88 -3.30
C TYR A 18 -14.69 13.63 -2.63
N THR A 19 -14.41 14.46 -1.62
CA THR A 19 -15.46 15.25 -0.95
C THR A 19 -16.13 16.22 -1.91
N VAL A 20 -15.37 16.94 -2.74
CA VAL A 20 -15.93 17.83 -3.76
C VAL A 20 -16.73 17.05 -4.79
N TRP A 21 -16.16 15.96 -5.32
CA TRP A 21 -16.85 15.13 -6.32
C TRP A 21 -18.16 14.57 -5.77
N SER A 22 -18.13 13.97 -4.58
CA SER A 22 -19.32 13.39 -3.96
C SER A 22 -20.36 14.45 -3.60
N SER A 23 -19.96 15.63 -3.12
CA SER A 23 -20.89 16.74 -2.83
C SER A 23 -21.63 17.24 -4.06
N VAL A 24 -21.00 17.20 -5.24
CA VAL A 24 -21.61 17.66 -6.50
C VAL A 24 -22.40 16.54 -7.19
N SER A 25 -22.02 15.29 -7.00
CA SER A 25 -22.58 14.15 -7.74
C SER A 25 -23.68 13.39 -6.99
N TYR A 26 -23.80 13.58 -5.68
CA TYR A 26 -24.89 12.99 -4.92
C TYR A 26 -26.19 13.70 -5.23
N TYR A 27 -27.23 12.92 -5.53
CA TYR A 27 -28.59 13.43 -5.78
C TYR A 27 -29.37 13.74 -4.50
N LYS A 28 -28.87 13.30 -3.35
CA LYS A 28 -29.48 13.57 -2.04
C LYS A 28 -28.68 14.64 -1.32
N ASP A 29 -29.39 15.56 -0.70
CA ASP A 29 -28.79 16.58 0.17
C ASP A 29 -28.32 15.93 1.48
N GLU A 30 -27.11 15.38 1.44
CA GLU A 30 -26.40 14.91 2.61
C GLU A 30 -25.53 16.03 3.20
N THR A 31 -25.14 15.87 4.46
CA THR A 31 -24.31 16.89 5.12
C THR A 31 -22.88 16.91 4.56
N LEU A 32 -22.20 18.06 4.68
CA LEU A 32 -20.77 18.14 4.35
C LEU A 32 -19.94 17.08 5.12
N LEU A 33 -20.32 16.76 6.36
CA LEU A 33 -19.64 15.76 7.18
C LEU A 33 -19.75 14.35 6.59
N PHE A 34 -20.88 14.01 5.97
CA PHE A 34 -21.05 12.74 5.26
C PHE A 34 -20.09 12.64 4.05
N HIS A 35 -19.98 13.70 3.24
CA HIS A 35 -19.05 13.72 2.11
C HIS A 35 -17.59 13.74 2.54
N LEU A 36 -17.29 14.40 3.67
CA LEU A 36 -15.97 14.39 4.28
C LEU A 36 -15.60 13.01 4.82
N SER A 37 -16.53 12.30 5.48
CA SER A 37 -16.29 10.95 5.97
C SER A 37 -15.99 9.99 4.81
N GLY A 38 -16.74 10.07 3.72
CA GLY A 38 -16.45 9.33 2.49
C GLY A 38 -15.06 9.64 1.92
N GLY A 39 -14.67 10.92 1.89
CA GLY A 39 -13.34 11.34 1.43
C GLY A 39 -12.21 10.79 2.30
N LEU A 40 -12.37 10.85 3.62
CA LEU A 40 -11.43 10.31 4.59
C LEU A 40 -11.31 8.79 4.50
N PHE A 41 -12.41 8.09 4.23
CA PHE A 41 -12.42 6.66 4.03
C PHE A 41 -11.62 6.27 2.78
N VAL A 42 -11.92 6.90 1.63
CA VAL A 42 -11.25 6.59 0.36
C VAL A 42 -9.76 6.95 0.40
N ALA A 43 -9.42 8.13 0.92
CA ALA A 43 -8.03 8.52 1.11
C ALA A 43 -7.30 7.58 2.08
N GLY A 44 -7.97 7.19 3.16
CA GLY A 44 -7.45 6.25 4.16
C GLY A 44 -7.14 4.88 3.56
N MET A 45 -8.07 4.32 2.77
CA MET A 45 -7.90 3.05 2.07
C MET A 45 -6.73 3.08 1.09
N LEU A 46 -6.60 4.16 0.31
CA LEU A 46 -5.53 4.30 -0.67
C LEU A 46 -4.16 4.41 0.00
N VAL A 47 -4.03 5.25 1.03
CA VAL A 47 -2.78 5.41 1.79
C VAL A 47 -2.42 4.12 2.54
N PHE A 48 -3.42 3.42 3.10
CA PHE A 48 -3.23 2.11 3.72
C PHE A 48 -2.70 1.08 2.71
N ALA A 49 -3.32 0.98 1.53
CA ALA A 49 -2.88 0.06 0.49
C ALA A 49 -1.43 0.33 0.06
N ILE A 50 -1.08 1.60 -0.20
CA ILE A 50 0.31 2.00 -0.53
C ILE A 50 1.27 1.56 0.58
N GLY A 51 0.90 1.80 1.85
CA GLY A 51 1.68 1.39 3.01
C GLY A 51 1.88 -0.11 3.09
N MET A 52 0.82 -0.89 2.90
CA MET A 52 0.86 -2.35 2.92
C MET A 52 1.73 -2.91 1.79
N PHE A 53 1.55 -2.44 0.55
CA PHE A 53 2.39 -2.88 -0.58
C PHE A 53 3.87 -2.53 -0.37
N SER A 54 4.14 -1.32 0.12
CA SER A 54 5.52 -0.90 0.44
C SER A 54 6.12 -1.76 1.55
N GLN A 55 5.32 -2.12 2.56
CA GLN A 55 5.75 -2.99 3.66
C GLN A 55 5.92 -4.45 3.22
N MET A 56 5.11 -4.95 2.29
CA MET A 56 5.27 -6.28 1.69
C MET A 56 6.54 -6.36 0.83
N SER A 57 6.84 -5.31 0.07
CA SER A 57 8.10 -5.18 -0.67
C SER A 57 9.30 -5.12 0.29
N ALA A 58 9.20 -4.31 1.35
CA ALA A 58 10.23 -4.25 2.37
C ALA A 58 10.36 -5.54 3.20
N SER A 59 9.31 -6.30 3.48
CA SER A 59 9.46 -7.55 4.25
C SER A 59 10.06 -8.70 3.44
N GLY A 60 10.23 -8.55 2.11
CA GLY A 60 10.70 -9.64 1.25
C GLY A 60 9.63 -10.69 1.01
N LEU A 61 8.35 -10.39 1.26
CA LEU A 61 7.25 -11.31 0.99
C LEU A 61 7.16 -11.63 -0.52
N PHE A 62 7.40 -10.63 -1.37
CA PHE A 62 7.54 -10.83 -2.81
C PHE A 62 8.76 -11.67 -3.18
N ASP A 63 9.88 -11.54 -2.46
CA ASP A 63 11.06 -12.37 -2.66
C ASP A 63 10.75 -13.84 -2.33
N GLY A 64 10.00 -14.11 -1.25
CA GLY A 64 9.56 -15.46 -0.89
C GLY A 64 8.66 -16.10 -1.96
N ILE A 65 7.73 -15.32 -2.53
CA ILE A 65 6.88 -15.77 -3.64
C ILE A 65 7.75 -16.05 -4.88
N MET A 66 8.64 -15.13 -5.24
CA MET A 66 9.52 -15.26 -6.40
C MET A 66 10.48 -16.44 -6.25
N TYR A 67 11.01 -16.67 -5.05
CA TYR A 67 11.84 -17.82 -4.73
C TYR A 67 11.07 -19.13 -4.93
N GLY A 68 9.79 -19.19 -4.54
CA GLY A 68 8.93 -20.35 -4.80
C GLY A 68 8.78 -20.66 -6.30
N PHE A 69 8.52 -19.63 -7.12
CA PHE A 69 8.45 -19.79 -8.57
C PHE A 69 9.79 -20.19 -9.18
N LYS A 70 10.89 -19.55 -8.78
CA LYS A 70 12.25 -19.90 -9.23
C LYS A 70 12.61 -21.32 -8.85
N ARG A 71 12.28 -21.77 -7.63
CA ARG A 71 12.49 -23.15 -7.18
C ARG A 71 11.73 -24.16 -8.05
N ASN A 72 10.47 -23.88 -8.37
CA ASN A 72 9.68 -24.75 -9.24
C ASN A 72 10.25 -24.79 -10.67
N ARG A 73 10.72 -23.65 -11.19
CA ARG A 73 11.41 -23.56 -12.48
C ARG A 73 12.73 -24.33 -12.49
N ARG A 74 13.57 -24.17 -11.45
CA ARG A 74 14.84 -24.92 -11.29
C ARG A 74 14.59 -26.43 -11.24
N ALA A 75 13.56 -26.87 -10.53
CA ALA A 75 13.19 -28.30 -10.50
C ALA A 75 12.89 -28.84 -11.91
N LYS A 76 12.09 -28.11 -12.69
CA LYS A 76 11.79 -28.48 -14.08
C LYS A 76 13.00 -28.42 -15.00
N LEU A 77 13.90 -27.46 -14.82
CA LEU A 77 15.11 -27.33 -15.64
C LEU A 77 16.12 -28.44 -15.31
N LYS A 78 16.25 -28.83 -14.04
CA LYS A 78 17.10 -29.95 -13.61
C LYS A 78 16.61 -31.32 -14.08
N GLU A 79 15.32 -31.47 -14.37
CA GLU A 79 14.79 -32.68 -15.02
C GLU A 79 15.29 -32.80 -16.48
N ILE A 80 15.59 -31.68 -17.14
CA ILE A 80 16.03 -31.62 -18.54
C ILE A 80 17.56 -31.59 -18.64
N ASP A 81 18.22 -30.88 -17.73
CA ASP A 81 19.68 -30.71 -17.66
C ASP A 81 20.16 -30.83 -16.19
N PRO A 82 20.78 -31.97 -15.81
CA PRO A 82 21.23 -32.23 -14.44
C PRO A 82 22.25 -31.22 -13.92
N ASP A 83 23.04 -30.61 -14.83
CA ASP A 83 24.17 -29.74 -14.50
C ASP A 83 23.75 -28.25 -14.48
N TYR A 84 22.46 -27.96 -14.56
CA TYR A 84 21.95 -26.58 -14.51
C TYR A 84 22.21 -25.92 -13.13
N GLU A 85 23.14 -24.97 -13.12
CA GLU A 85 23.38 -24.02 -12.02
C GLU A 85 22.97 -22.61 -12.46
N GLU A 86 22.17 -21.92 -11.64
CA GLU A 86 21.72 -20.55 -11.90
C GLU A 86 22.46 -19.63 -10.93
N ASP A 87 23.26 -18.70 -11.50
CA ASP A 87 24.11 -17.76 -10.78
C ASP A 87 23.40 -17.12 -9.58
N GLU A 88 24.11 -17.02 -8.45
CA GLU A 88 23.59 -16.43 -7.23
C GLU A 88 23.30 -14.93 -7.42
N GLU A 89 22.01 -14.59 -7.58
CA GLU A 89 21.57 -13.20 -7.57
C GLU A 89 21.83 -12.54 -6.20
N ALA A 90 22.09 -11.22 -6.26
CA ALA A 90 22.35 -10.30 -5.15
C ALA A 90 21.80 -10.73 -3.78
N THR A 91 22.69 -10.75 -2.78
CA THR A 91 22.43 -11.29 -1.46
C THR A 91 21.25 -10.57 -0.77
N PRO A 92 20.47 -11.28 0.08
CA PRO A 92 19.37 -10.69 0.84
C PRO A 92 19.78 -9.46 1.68
N GLU A 93 21.05 -9.41 2.09
CA GLU A 93 21.63 -8.33 2.91
C GLU A 93 21.79 -7.02 2.14
N GLU A 94 22.19 -7.06 0.86
CA GLU A 94 22.27 -5.87 0.01
C GLU A 94 20.89 -5.23 -0.19
N ARG A 95 19.84 -6.04 -0.34
CA ARG A 95 18.45 -5.58 -0.46
C ARG A 95 17.89 -5.08 0.87
N ALA A 96 18.35 -5.61 2.00
CA ALA A 96 17.89 -5.20 3.31
C ALA A 96 18.24 -3.74 3.64
N SER A 97 19.41 -3.29 3.18
CA SER A 97 19.92 -1.93 3.39
C SER A 97 19.09 -0.82 2.73
N GLN A 98 18.30 -1.14 1.70
CA GLN A 98 17.48 -0.19 0.95
C GLN A 98 16.03 -0.04 1.49
N LYS A 99 15.67 -0.79 2.52
CA LYS A 99 14.28 -0.89 2.99
C LYS A 99 13.91 0.27 3.90
N GLN A 100 13.20 1.26 3.35
CA GLN A 100 12.56 2.28 4.15
C GLN A 100 11.28 1.74 4.81
N SER A 101 11.18 1.90 6.14
CA SER A 101 9.99 1.56 6.91
C SER A 101 8.76 2.33 6.40
N ALA A 102 7.75 1.59 5.92
CA ALA A 102 6.53 2.14 5.31
C ALA A 102 5.36 2.27 6.31
N TRP A 103 5.55 1.89 7.57
CA TRP A 103 4.52 1.88 8.61
C TRP A 103 3.77 3.21 8.80
N ARG A 104 4.41 4.35 8.52
CA ARG A 104 3.76 5.66 8.59
C ARG A 104 2.57 5.78 7.63
N TRP A 105 2.66 5.21 6.44
CA TRP A 105 1.54 5.15 5.50
C TRP A 105 0.40 4.30 6.07
N VAL A 106 0.73 3.14 6.63
CA VAL A 106 -0.25 2.24 7.25
C VAL A 106 -0.99 2.94 8.39
N TYR A 107 -0.28 3.60 9.31
CA TYR A 107 -0.91 4.29 10.44
C TYR A 107 -1.81 5.45 10.02
N VAL A 108 -1.38 6.26 9.05
CA VAL A 108 -2.22 7.36 8.54
C VAL A 108 -3.46 6.80 7.84
N GLY A 109 -3.31 5.73 7.05
CA GLY A 109 -4.43 5.06 6.39
C GLY A 109 -5.46 4.52 7.38
N VAL A 110 -5.01 3.71 8.35
CA VAL A 110 -5.87 3.15 9.40
C VAL A 110 -6.53 4.24 10.24
N GLY A 111 -5.77 5.26 10.66
CA GLY A 111 -6.31 6.39 11.42
C GLY A 111 -7.40 7.14 10.67
N SER A 112 -7.22 7.37 9.36
CA SER A 112 -8.21 8.03 8.51
C SER A 112 -9.47 7.19 8.33
N ILE A 113 -9.34 5.87 8.18
CA ILE A 113 -10.48 4.94 8.12
C ILE A 113 -11.26 4.97 9.43
N ILE A 114 -10.59 4.84 10.58
CA ILE A 114 -11.25 4.90 11.89
C ILE A 114 -11.97 6.25 12.05
N LEU A 115 -11.29 7.35 11.73
CA LEU A 115 -11.87 8.70 11.82
C LEU A 115 -13.10 8.84 10.92
N SER A 116 -13.09 8.26 9.71
CA SER A 116 -14.25 8.28 8.82
C SER A 116 -15.48 7.62 9.42
N TYR A 117 -15.31 6.48 10.10
CA TYR A 117 -16.41 5.81 10.79
C TYR A 117 -16.90 6.65 11.97
N VAL A 118 -16.00 7.20 12.78
CA VAL A 118 -16.37 8.06 13.90
C VAL A 118 -17.20 9.26 13.43
N ILE A 119 -16.79 9.94 12.36
CA ILE A 119 -17.55 11.07 11.80
C ILE A 119 -18.92 10.64 11.28
N THR A 120 -19.03 9.43 10.74
CA THR A 120 -20.30 8.92 10.22
C THR A 120 -21.30 8.58 11.34
N PHE A 121 -20.82 8.32 12.56
CA PHE A 121 -21.65 8.06 13.74
C PHE A 121 -22.10 9.32 14.48
N VAL A 122 -21.59 10.50 14.10
CA VAL A 122 -21.93 11.81 14.68
C VAL A 122 -22.97 12.50 13.82
#